data_AF-A0A327LXL2-F1
#
_entry.id   AF-A0A327LXL2-F1
#
_cell.length_a   1.000
_cell.length_b   1.000
_cell.length_c   1.000
_cell.angle_alpha   90.00
_cell.angle_beta   90.00
_cell.angle_gamma   90.00
#
_symmetry.space_group_name_H-M   'P 1'
#
loop_
_entity.id
_entity.type
_entity.pdbx_description
1 polymer ?
#
loop_
_entity_poly.entity_id
_entity_poly.type
_entity_poly.pdbx_seq_one_letter_code
_entity_poly.pdbx_strand_id
1 'polypeptide(L)'
;MVLRPLLLAAPLLAPLTCAMPAHADDCAPVKAAMLGALRTPHTAIITRQKDGKPSEIRMIQTRDSRYFEIRGQWRSVPLDADDLAEMEKGLDEAKIACRRLGAEQLEGKAVTVYAAHVEKEDSVSDNTLWIGSNGLPLRVETVLEGQTHSTLLDYGHADPPAGAAELLLSENTFYRT
;
A
#
# COMPACT_ATOMS: atom_id res chain seq x y z
N MET A 1 0.06 84.45 -2.56
CA MET A 1 1.24 83.69 -2.09
C MET A 1 0.76 82.66 -1.09
N VAL A 2 0.38 81.46 -1.54
CA VAL A 2 0.12 80.29 -0.68
C VAL A 2 0.59 79.06 -1.45
N LEU A 3 1.42 78.26 -0.78
CA LEU A 3 2.33 77.24 -1.31
C LEU A 3 1.61 75.89 -1.44
N ARG A 4 1.76 75.22 -2.60
CA ARG A 4 1.34 73.82 -2.86
C ARG A 4 2.21 72.83 -2.06
N PRO A 5 1.66 71.69 -1.64
CA PRO A 5 2.42 70.44 -1.56
C PRO A 5 1.96 69.48 -2.66
N LEU A 6 2.90 69.14 -3.55
CA LEU A 6 2.80 67.99 -4.45
C LEU A 6 2.95 66.71 -3.61
N LEU A 7 1.89 65.90 -3.54
CA LEU A 7 1.96 64.53 -3.05
C LEU A 7 2.51 63.63 -4.16
N LEU A 8 3.76 63.19 -3.99
CA LEU A 8 4.38 62.13 -4.79
C LEU A 8 3.76 60.78 -4.41
N ALA A 9 2.99 60.19 -5.32
CA ALA A 9 2.54 58.80 -5.22
C ALA A 9 3.65 57.87 -5.75
N ALA A 10 4.29 57.10 -4.86
CA ALA A 10 5.24 56.06 -5.24
C ALA A 10 4.49 54.74 -5.53
N PRO A 11 4.73 54.07 -6.66
CA PRO A 11 4.10 52.78 -6.95
C PRO A 11 4.81 51.66 -6.17
N LEU A 12 4.07 50.99 -5.29
CA LEU A 12 4.49 49.75 -4.62
C LEU A 12 4.52 48.61 -5.65
N LEU A 13 5.71 48.25 -6.12
CA LEU A 13 5.96 47.01 -6.84
C LEU A 13 5.82 45.83 -5.87
N ALA A 14 4.71 45.10 -5.97
CA ALA A 14 4.52 43.84 -5.26
C ALA A 14 5.31 42.72 -5.98
N PRO A 15 6.23 42.01 -5.31
CA PRO A 15 6.92 40.88 -5.92
C PRO A 15 5.93 39.72 -6.10
N LEU A 16 5.79 39.24 -7.34
CA LEU A 16 5.18 37.94 -7.62
C LEU A 16 6.10 36.85 -7.05
N THR A 17 5.83 36.43 -5.82
CA THR A 17 6.34 35.16 -5.30
C THR A 17 5.60 34.05 -6.01
N CYS A 18 6.24 33.42 -7.01
CA CYS A 18 5.85 32.11 -7.49
C CYS A 18 5.96 31.13 -6.32
N ALA A 19 4.84 30.89 -5.62
CA ALA A 19 4.73 29.77 -4.72
C ALA A 19 4.85 28.50 -5.59
N MET A 20 5.97 27.80 -5.45
CA MET A 20 6.06 26.45 -5.99
C MET A 20 4.93 25.62 -5.36
N PRO A 21 4.17 24.85 -6.13
CA PRO A 21 3.15 23.99 -5.57
C PRO A 21 3.83 23.06 -4.57
N ALA A 22 3.47 23.19 -3.29
CA ALA A 22 3.77 22.17 -2.31
C ALA A 22 3.06 20.91 -2.80
N HIS A 23 3.81 19.95 -3.31
CA HIS A 23 3.28 18.61 -3.54
C HIS A 23 2.77 18.13 -2.19
N ALA A 24 1.45 17.98 -2.05
CA ALA A 24 0.88 17.34 -0.88
C ALA A 24 1.54 15.95 -0.78
N ASP A 25 2.13 15.64 0.37
CA ASP A 25 2.69 14.33 0.62
C ASP A 25 1.54 13.33 0.80
N ASP A 26 1.11 12.76 -0.33
CA ASP A 26 0.05 11.75 -0.39
C ASP A 26 0.50 10.39 0.19
N CYS A 27 1.72 10.26 0.72
CA CYS A 27 2.22 9.00 1.26
C CYS A 27 1.74 8.67 2.65
N ALA A 28 1.36 9.64 3.47
CA ALA A 28 0.84 9.37 4.81
C ALA A 28 -0.33 8.35 4.82
N PRO A 29 -1.40 8.52 4.00
CA PRO A 29 -2.48 7.52 3.95
C PRO A 29 -2.02 6.19 3.35
N VAL A 30 -1.10 6.18 2.39
CA VAL A 30 -0.55 4.94 1.79
C VAL A 30 0.22 4.13 2.83
N LYS A 31 1.16 4.75 3.55
CA LYS A 31 1.95 4.11 4.60
C LYS A 31 1.07 3.59 5.73
N ALA A 32 0.11 4.41 6.18
CA ALA A 32 -0.84 4.01 7.22
C ALA A 32 -1.69 2.80 6.79
N ALA A 33 -2.15 2.76 5.53
CA ALA A 33 -2.91 1.65 5.00
C ALA A 33 -2.08 0.36 4.91
N MET A 34 -0.83 0.45 4.45
CA MET A 34 0.09 -0.70 4.39
C MET A 34 0.37 -1.26 5.79
N LEU A 35 0.73 -0.41 6.77
CA LEU A 35 0.91 -0.81 8.17
C LEU A 35 -0.38 -1.39 8.77
N GLY A 36 -1.52 -0.76 8.46
CA GLY A 36 -2.83 -1.22 8.90
C GLY A 36 -3.12 -2.64 8.42
N ALA A 37 -2.84 -2.94 7.16
CA ALA A 37 -2.99 -4.29 6.61
C ALA A 37 -2.05 -5.31 7.29
N LEU A 38 -0.81 -4.94 7.62
CA LEU A 38 0.12 -5.82 8.35
C LEU A 38 -0.39 -6.20 9.74
N ARG A 39 -1.07 -5.28 10.42
CA ARG A 39 -1.49 -5.45 11.82
C ARG A 39 -2.92 -5.95 12.00
N THR A 40 -3.72 -5.92 10.92
CA THR A 40 -5.14 -6.26 11.00
C THR A 40 -5.38 -7.66 10.45
N PRO A 41 -6.03 -8.56 11.20
CA PRO A 41 -6.45 -9.86 10.67
C PRO A 41 -7.35 -9.69 9.43
N HIS A 42 -7.09 -10.46 8.37
CA HIS A 42 -7.82 -10.39 7.11
C HIS A 42 -7.67 -11.68 6.31
N THR A 43 -8.56 -11.89 5.34
CA THR A 43 -8.32 -12.81 4.23
C THR A 43 -7.83 -12.03 3.01
N ALA A 44 -7.09 -12.70 2.15
CA ALA A 44 -6.72 -12.16 0.85
C ALA A 44 -6.80 -13.20 -0.26
N ILE A 45 -7.18 -12.73 -1.44
CA ILE A 45 -7.06 -13.47 -2.70
C ILE A 45 -5.96 -12.79 -3.51
N ILE A 46 -4.86 -13.51 -3.71
CA ILE A 46 -3.69 -13.03 -4.45
C ILE A 46 -3.71 -13.70 -5.82
N THR A 47 -3.91 -12.90 -6.86
CA THR A 47 -3.83 -13.32 -8.26
C THR A 47 -2.48 -12.88 -8.82
N ARG A 48 -1.70 -13.82 -9.34
CA ARG A 48 -0.46 -13.54 -10.07
C ARG A 48 -0.63 -13.88 -11.54
N GLN A 49 -0.14 -13.03 -12.43
CA GLN A 49 -0.01 -13.39 -13.85
C GLN A 49 1.43 -13.80 -14.14
N LYS A 50 1.65 -15.07 -14.45
CA LYS A 50 2.94 -15.60 -14.94
C LYS A 50 2.73 -16.25 -16.30
N ASP A 51 3.50 -15.82 -17.29
CA ASP A 51 3.43 -16.33 -18.68
C ASP A 51 2.00 -16.31 -19.27
N GLY A 52 1.22 -15.27 -18.93
CA GLY A 52 -0.19 -15.13 -19.35
C GLY A 52 -1.19 -16.07 -18.68
N LYS A 53 -0.76 -16.89 -17.71
CA LYS A 53 -1.63 -17.76 -16.92
C LYS A 53 -1.87 -17.17 -15.53
N PRO A 54 -3.13 -16.92 -15.13
CA PRO A 54 -3.42 -16.52 -13.77
C PRO A 54 -3.22 -17.69 -12.81
N SER A 55 -2.53 -17.45 -11.69
CA SER A 55 -2.56 -18.32 -10.52
C SER A 55 -3.19 -17.56 -9.36
N GLU A 56 -4.04 -18.25 -8.60
CA GLU A 56 -4.68 -17.71 -7.41
C GLU A 56 -4.09 -18.40 -6.18
N ILE A 57 -3.77 -17.59 -5.16
CA ILE A 57 -3.38 -18.04 -3.83
C ILE A 57 -4.35 -17.40 -2.85
N ARG A 58 -5.00 -18.21 -2.03
CA ARG A 58 -5.79 -17.71 -0.90
C ARG A 58 -4.91 -17.62 0.33
N MET A 59 -5.09 -16.54 1.08
CA MET A 59 -4.34 -16.27 2.28
C MET A 59 -5.30 -15.86 3.40
N ILE A 60 -4.98 -16.27 4.63
CA ILE A 60 -5.61 -15.78 5.85
C ILE A 60 -4.49 -15.26 6.74
N GLN A 61 -4.56 -14.02 7.18
CA GLN A 61 -3.67 -13.45 8.16
C GLN A 61 -4.42 -13.30 9.48
N THR A 62 -3.84 -13.88 10.52
CA THR A 62 -4.26 -13.70 11.92
C THR A 62 -3.24 -12.81 12.62
N ARG A 63 -3.34 -12.70 13.95
CA ARG A 63 -2.34 -11.95 14.73
C ARG A 63 -0.98 -12.64 14.75
N ASP A 64 -1.01 -13.96 14.76
CA ASP A 64 0.09 -14.85 15.15
C ASP A 64 0.52 -15.78 14.01
N SER A 65 -0.20 -15.81 12.89
CA SER A 65 0.08 -16.69 11.76
C SER A 65 -0.49 -16.17 10.45
N ARG A 66 0.21 -16.50 9.36
CA ARG A 66 -0.28 -16.37 7.99
C ARG A 66 -0.50 -17.76 7.40
N TYR A 67 -1.70 -18.01 6.90
CA TYR A 67 -2.09 -19.26 6.28
C TYR A 67 -2.19 -19.08 4.78
N PHE A 68 -1.73 -20.06 4.01
CA PHE A 68 -1.82 -20.07 2.55
C PHE A 68 -2.48 -21.37 2.08
N GLU A 69 -3.41 -21.26 1.14
CA GLU A 69 -3.97 -22.43 0.47
C GLU A 69 -3.05 -22.84 -0.68
N ILE A 70 -2.39 -23.97 -0.53
CA ILE A 70 -1.45 -24.52 -1.50
C ILE A 70 -1.98 -25.88 -1.94
N ARG A 71 -2.36 -26.01 -3.22
CA ARG A 71 -2.89 -27.25 -3.80
C ARG A 71 -4.08 -27.82 -3.00
N GLY A 72 -4.99 -26.94 -2.54
CA GLY A 72 -6.17 -27.32 -1.77
C GLY A 72 -5.89 -27.69 -0.31
N GLN A 73 -4.68 -27.42 0.20
CA GLN A 73 -4.30 -27.67 1.58
C GLN A 73 -3.84 -26.37 2.24
N TRP A 74 -4.31 -26.13 3.46
CA TRP A 74 -3.88 -24.97 4.24
C TRP A 74 -2.53 -25.22 4.88
N ARG A 75 -1.62 -24.28 4.69
CA ARG A 75 -0.29 -24.26 5.29
C ARG A 75 -0.12 -23.00 6.13
N SER A 76 0.43 -23.13 7.33
CA SER A 76 0.66 -22.00 8.23
C SER A 76 2.13 -21.60 8.28
N VAL A 77 2.38 -20.31 8.34
CA VAL A 77 3.65 -19.70 8.66
C VAL A 77 3.41 -18.88 9.93
N PRO A 78 4.10 -19.16 11.05
CA PRO A 78 4.05 -18.29 12.22
C PRO A 78 4.40 -16.86 11.85
N LEU A 79 3.75 -15.89 12.49
CA LEU A 79 4.09 -14.48 12.39
C LEU A 79 4.41 -14.01 13.79
N ASP A 80 5.70 -13.94 14.12
CA ASP A 80 6.12 -13.44 15.41
C ASP A 80 6.30 -11.92 15.41
N ALA A 81 6.64 -11.36 16.56
CA ALA A 81 6.80 -9.92 16.71
C ALA A 81 8.04 -9.39 15.96
N ASP A 82 9.08 -10.21 15.80
CA ASP A 82 10.30 -9.83 15.11
C ASP A 82 10.04 -9.77 13.61
N ASP A 83 9.28 -10.74 13.06
CA ASP A 83 8.81 -10.73 11.67
C ASP A 83 8.02 -9.45 11.37
N LEU A 84 7.06 -9.09 12.23
CA LEU A 84 6.26 -7.89 12.05
C LEU A 84 7.13 -6.62 12.11
N ALA A 85 8.05 -6.54 13.06
CA ALA A 85 8.98 -5.42 13.19
C ALA A 85 9.89 -5.29 11.96
N GLU A 86 10.34 -6.40 11.38
CA GLU A 86 11.12 -6.42 10.15
C GLU A 86 10.29 -5.91 8.96
N MET A 87 9.03 -6.36 8.83
CA MET A 87 8.13 -5.88 7.79
C MET A 87 7.86 -4.37 7.89
N GLU A 88 7.68 -3.85 9.11
CA GLU A 88 7.49 -2.42 9.38
C GLU A 88 8.74 -1.61 9.06
N LYS A 89 9.90 -2.09 9.52
CA LYS A 89 11.20 -1.48 9.21
C LYS A 89 11.43 -1.41 7.70
N GLY A 90 11.13 -2.49 6.98
CA GLY A 90 11.25 -2.52 5.52
C GLY A 90 10.31 -1.55 4.79
N LEU A 91 9.19 -1.14 5.41
CA LEU A 91 8.34 -0.08 4.89
C LEU A 91 8.90 1.32 5.20
N ASP A 92 9.49 1.51 6.38
CA ASP A 92 10.09 2.77 6.80
C ASP A 92 11.37 3.10 6.02
N GLU A 93 12.19 2.09 5.71
CA GLU A 93 13.42 2.23 4.95
C GLU A 93 13.19 2.35 3.44
N ALA A 94 12.01 1.97 2.94
CA ALA A 94 11.67 2.09 1.54
C ALA A 94 11.53 3.56 1.13
N LYS A 95 12.04 3.89 -0.06
CA LYS A 95 11.73 5.18 -0.69
C LYS A 95 10.40 5.04 -1.40
N ILE A 96 9.44 5.85 -0.98
CA ILE A 96 8.07 5.79 -1.51
C ILE A 96 7.69 7.16 -2.03
N ALA A 97 7.29 7.21 -3.30
CA ALA A 97 6.63 8.36 -3.91
C ALA A 97 5.17 8.03 -4.16
N CYS A 98 4.25 8.83 -3.63
CA CYS A 98 2.81 8.56 -3.69
C CYS A 98 2.07 9.68 -4.39
N ARG A 99 0.95 9.32 -5.02
CA ARG A 99 0.04 10.27 -5.64
C ARG A 99 -1.40 9.80 -5.49
N ARG A 100 -2.26 10.65 -4.96
CA ARG A 100 -3.71 10.42 -4.96
C ARG A 100 -4.24 10.51 -6.39
N LEU A 101 -4.93 9.47 -6.84
CA LEU A 101 -5.52 9.40 -8.18
C LEU A 101 -6.98 9.86 -8.18
N GLY A 102 -7.71 9.68 -7.07
CA GLY A 102 -9.10 10.11 -6.98
C GLY A 102 -9.92 9.27 -6.00
N ALA A 103 -11.24 9.40 -6.09
CA ALA A 103 -12.19 8.56 -5.38
C ALA A 103 -12.93 7.68 -6.37
N GLU A 104 -13.20 6.43 -5.99
CA GLU A 104 -13.89 5.42 -6.78
C GLU A 104 -14.85 4.61 -5.90
N GLN A 105 -15.58 3.68 -6.53
CA GLN A 105 -16.30 2.63 -5.82
C GLN A 105 -15.72 1.26 -6.17
N LEU A 106 -15.40 0.48 -5.14
CA LEU A 106 -14.99 -0.91 -5.26
C LEU A 106 -16.06 -1.78 -4.59
N GLU A 107 -16.78 -2.59 -5.37
CA GLU A 107 -17.86 -3.45 -4.88
C GLU A 107 -18.92 -2.71 -4.04
N GLY A 108 -19.24 -1.47 -4.43
CA GLY A 108 -20.20 -0.61 -3.72
C GLY A 108 -19.64 0.06 -2.45
N LYS A 109 -18.35 -0.12 -2.13
CA LYS A 109 -17.65 0.58 -1.06
C LYS A 109 -16.91 1.79 -1.63
N ALA A 110 -17.07 2.95 -0.99
CA ALA A 110 -16.30 4.14 -1.35
C ALA A 110 -14.81 3.93 -1.01
N VAL A 111 -13.94 4.21 -1.97
CA VAL A 111 -12.48 4.09 -1.83
C VAL A 111 -11.79 5.32 -2.37
N THR A 112 -10.61 5.63 -1.82
CA THR A 112 -9.66 6.58 -2.42
C THR A 112 -8.52 5.79 -3.03
N VAL A 113 -8.18 6.11 -4.28
CA VAL A 113 -7.16 5.41 -5.06
C VAL A 113 -5.86 6.19 -5.02
N TYR A 114 -4.77 5.48 -4.78
CA TYR A 114 -3.42 6.02 -4.73
C TYR A 114 -2.49 5.21 -5.64
N ALA A 115 -1.61 5.89 -6.37
CA ALA A 115 -0.42 5.31 -6.95
C ALA A 115 0.76 5.45 -5.97
N ALA A 116 1.60 4.44 -5.87
CA ALA A 116 2.82 4.46 -5.08
C ALA A 116 3.96 3.77 -5.84
N HIS A 117 5.04 4.52 -6.09
CA HIS A 117 6.31 3.98 -6.56
C HIS A 117 7.17 3.68 -5.35
N VAL A 118 7.62 2.42 -5.23
CA VAL A 118 8.37 1.92 -4.06
C VAL A 118 9.71 1.39 -4.53
N GLU A 119 10.79 1.98 -4.03
CA GLU A 119 12.16 1.48 -4.20
C GLU A 119 12.67 0.91 -2.87
N LYS A 120 13.14 -0.34 -2.93
CA LYS A 120 13.89 -1.03 -1.88
C LYS A 120 15.28 -1.38 -2.41
N GLU A 121 16.15 -1.89 -1.54
CA GLU A 121 17.54 -2.23 -1.92
C GLU A 121 17.60 -3.25 -3.07
N ASP A 122 16.67 -4.21 -3.09
CA ASP A 122 16.64 -5.36 -3.98
C ASP A 122 15.52 -5.32 -5.04
N SER A 123 14.60 -4.35 -4.94
CA SER A 123 13.36 -4.38 -5.71
C SER A 123 12.77 -2.99 -5.95
N VAL A 124 12.16 -2.83 -7.12
CA VAL A 124 11.39 -1.63 -7.48
C VAL A 124 10.01 -2.08 -7.91
N SER A 125 8.96 -1.45 -7.37
CA SER A 125 7.59 -1.77 -7.70
C SER A 125 6.70 -0.55 -7.85
N ASP A 126 5.77 -0.63 -8.79
CA ASP A 126 4.68 0.32 -8.94
C ASP A 126 3.41 -0.29 -8.37
N ASN A 127 2.76 0.43 -7.46
CA ASN A 127 1.60 -0.05 -6.73
C ASN A 127 0.40 0.87 -6.97
N THR A 128 -0.79 0.30 -7.09
CA THR A 128 -2.06 1.02 -7.00
C THR A 128 -2.84 0.46 -5.83
N LEU A 129 -3.26 1.34 -4.91
CA LEU A 129 -3.96 0.97 -3.68
C LEU A 129 -5.36 1.60 -3.70
N TRP A 130 -6.38 0.77 -3.46
CA TRP A 130 -7.75 1.24 -3.22
C TRP A 130 -8.01 1.19 -1.72
N ILE A 131 -7.92 2.35 -1.07
CA ILE A 131 -8.04 2.47 0.39
C ILE A 131 -9.49 2.80 0.74
N GLY A 132 -10.12 1.95 1.56
CA GLY A 132 -11.48 2.14 2.05
C GLY A 132 -11.61 3.26 3.07
N SER A 133 -12.85 3.62 3.43
CA SER A 133 -13.12 4.63 4.45
C SER A 133 -12.60 4.27 5.85
N ASN A 134 -12.32 3.00 6.11
CA ASN A 134 -11.68 2.51 7.34
C ASN A 134 -10.15 2.70 7.34
N GLY A 135 -9.57 3.28 6.29
CA GLY A 135 -8.13 3.50 6.16
C GLY A 135 -7.33 2.25 5.78
N LEU A 136 -8.00 1.14 5.45
CA LEU A 136 -7.36 -0.11 5.07
C LEU A 136 -7.48 -0.35 3.55
N PRO A 137 -6.47 -0.98 2.92
CA PRO A 137 -6.52 -1.32 1.50
C PRO A 137 -7.54 -2.45 1.26
N LEU A 138 -8.46 -2.25 0.32
CA LEU A 138 -9.40 -3.28 -0.12
C LEU A 138 -8.89 -4.01 -1.37
N ARG A 139 -8.05 -3.33 -2.15
CA ARG A 139 -7.33 -3.89 -3.30
C ARG A 139 -5.93 -3.27 -3.37
N VAL A 140 -4.97 -4.09 -3.74
CA VAL A 140 -3.62 -3.66 -4.13
C VAL A 140 -3.28 -4.30 -5.46
N GLU A 141 -2.87 -3.50 -6.43
CA GLU A 141 -2.19 -3.99 -7.63
C GLU A 141 -0.72 -3.61 -7.54
N THR A 142 0.15 -4.57 -7.79
CA THR A 142 1.60 -4.39 -7.79
C THR A 142 2.17 -4.85 -9.11
N VAL A 143 2.93 -3.99 -9.77
CA VAL A 143 3.78 -4.35 -10.90
C VAL A 143 5.21 -4.44 -10.37
N LEU A 144 5.78 -5.64 -10.41
CA LEU A 144 7.15 -5.94 -9.98
C LEU A 144 7.80 -6.78 -11.07
N GLU A 145 8.96 -6.36 -11.58
CA GLU A 145 9.70 -7.08 -12.64
C GLU A 145 8.86 -7.41 -13.89
N GLY A 146 7.91 -6.52 -14.24
CA GLY A 146 6.99 -6.72 -15.36
C GLY A 146 5.87 -7.74 -15.10
N GLN A 147 5.79 -8.31 -13.89
CA GLN A 147 4.69 -9.17 -13.46
C GLN A 147 3.67 -8.36 -12.68
N THR A 148 2.39 -8.57 -13.00
CA THR A 148 1.28 -7.97 -12.25
C THR A 148 0.75 -8.94 -11.21
N HIS A 149 0.70 -8.46 -9.97
CA HIS A 149 0.06 -9.10 -8.84
C HIS A 149 -1.15 -8.27 -8.42
N SER A 150 -2.31 -8.90 -8.27
CA SER A 150 -3.51 -8.26 -7.72
C SER A 150 -3.88 -8.96 -6.42
N THR A 151 -4.07 -8.20 -5.36
CA THR A 151 -4.48 -8.68 -4.05
C THR A 151 -5.80 -8.02 -3.69
N LEU A 152 -6.82 -8.83 -3.43
CA LEU A 152 -8.09 -8.39 -2.84
C LEU A 152 -8.08 -8.73 -1.36
N LEU A 153 -8.45 -7.79 -0.49
CA LEU A 153 -8.41 -7.96 0.97
C LEU A 153 -9.80 -7.82 1.58
N ASP A 154 -10.15 -8.74 2.48
CA ASP A 154 -11.39 -8.70 3.25
C ASP A 154 -11.08 -8.82 4.76
N TYR A 155 -11.60 -7.87 5.54
CA TYR A 155 -11.35 -7.72 6.98
C TYR A 155 -12.50 -8.25 7.86
N GLY A 156 -13.51 -8.89 7.27
CA GLY A 156 -14.68 -9.41 7.98
C GLY A 156 -14.48 -10.81 8.54
N HIS A 157 -13.58 -11.60 7.96
CA HIS A 157 -13.36 -13.01 8.31
C HIS A 157 -11.86 -13.34 8.27
N ALA A 158 -11.31 -13.81 9.40
CA ALA A 158 -9.88 -14.12 9.50
C ALA A 158 -9.62 -15.25 10.51
N ASP A 159 -10.50 -16.23 10.58
CA ASP A 159 -10.33 -17.37 11.48
C ASP A 159 -9.29 -18.37 10.94
N PRO A 160 -8.45 -18.97 11.81
CA PRO A 160 -7.55 -20.05 11.39
C PRO A 160 -8.30 -21.17 10.66
N PRO A 161 -7.81 -21.63 9.49
CA PRO A 161 -8.45 -22.72 8.78
C PRO A 161 -8.24 -24.05 9.51
N ALA A 162 -9.28 -24.89 9.53
CA ALA A 162 -9.20 -26.22 10.13
C ALA A 162 -8.18 -27.10 9.40
N GLY A 163 -7.36 -27.83 10.16
CA GLY A 163 -6.38 -28.78 9.62
C GLY A 163 -5.16 -28.12 8.96
N ALA A 164 -4.91 -26.83 9.22
CA ALA A 164 -3.68 -26.17 8.78
C ALA A 164 -2.45 -26.89 9.35
N ALA A 165 -1.49 -27.21 8.48
CA ALA A 165 -0.20 -27.76 8.87
C ALA A 165 0.90 -26.71 8.70
N GLU A 166 1.88 -26.70 9.59
CA GLU A 166 3.01 -25.79 9.48
C GLU A 166 3.78 -26.00 8.16
N LEU A 167 4.10 -24.91 7.47
CA LEU A 167 4.91 -24.94 6.28
C LEU A 167 6.37 -25.09 6.69
N LEU A 168 6.95 -26.27 6.44
CA LEU A 168 8.35 -26.52 6.76
C LEU A 168 9.26 -25.67 5.85
N LEU A 169 10.36 -25.16 6.40
CA LEU A 169 11.34 -24.34 5.69
C LEU A 169 11.89 -25.00 4.41
N SER A 170 11.91 -26.34 4.34
CA SER A 170 12.30 -27.11 3.15
C SER A 170 11.30 -27.05 2.00
N GLU A 171 10.04 -26.71 2.30
CA GLU A 171 8.93 -26.62 1.33
C GLU A 171 8.59 -25.17 0.98
N ASN A 172 9.23 -24.20 1.66
CA ASN A 172 8.99 -22.77 1.51
C ASN A 172 9.59 -22.21 0.20
N THR A 173 8.93 -22.53 -0.91
CA THR A 173 9.23 -22.02 -2.25
C THR A 173 8.56 -20.68 -2.54
N PHE A 174 7.73 -20.16 -1.63
CA PHE A 174 6.98 -18.91 -1.82
C PHE A 174 7.87 -17.65 -1.81
N TYR A 175 9.02 -17.71 -1.15
CA TYR A 175 10.00 -16.61 -1.06
C TYR A 175 11.27 -16.82 -1.89
N ARG A 176 11.37 -17.93 -2.66
CA ARG A 176 12.45 -18.10 -3.64
C ARG A 176 11.96 -17.60 -5.01
N THR A 177 12.09 -16.30 -5.21
CA THR A 177 12.25 -15.69 -6.54
C THR A 177 13.68 -15.90 -7.02
#